data_AF-A0A5S9MAT4-F1
#
_entry.id   AF-A0A5S9MAT4-F1
#
_cell.length_a   1.000
_cell.length_b   1.000
_cell.length_c   1.000
_cell.angle_alpha   90.00
_cell.angle_beta   90.00
_cell.angle_gamma   90.00
#
_symmetry.space_group_name_H-M   'P 1'
#
loop_
_entity.id
_entity.type
_entity.pdbx_description
1 polymer ?
#
loop_
_entity_poly.entity_id
_entity_poly.type
_entity_poly.pdbx_seq_one_letter_code
_entity_poly.pdbx_strand_id
1 'polypeptide(L)'
;MLHAEDPETGERLSDENIRYQIITFLIAGHETTSGLLSFAIYFLLKNPEKLKKAVQEADEVLQGGLPAFKQVQKLSYTRMVLNEALRLWPTAPTFSLYAKEDTVIGENIRFKKIKVSLFCSLNYTVIQRYGARMLKNLNQSGLHILRKSRNMPTSLLGMDSVHVSVCSSPCMKLRWFSRWFCTI
;
A
#
# COMPACT_ATOMS: atom_id res chain seq x y z
N MET A 1 15.45 -20.60 2.15
CA MET A 1 16.00 -20.28 0.80
C MET A 1 17.16 -21.20 0.45
N LEU A 2 18.37 -21.04 1.02
CA LEU A 2 19.53 -21.90 0.68
C LEU A 2 19.35 -23.41 0.97
N HIS A 3 18.54 -23.75 1.97
CA HIS A 3 18.31 -25.13 2.43
C HIS A 3 16.82 -25.52 2.41
N ALA A 4 15.98 -24.70 1.78
CA ALA A 4 14.55 -24.97 1.71
C ALA A 4 14.25 -25.78 0.44
N GLU A 5 13.51 -26.87 0.61
CA GLU A 5 12.91 -27.66 -0.47
C GLU A 5 11.47 -27.19 -0.68
N ASP A 6 11.02 -27.21 -1.93
CA ASP A 6 9.62 -27.00 -2.28
C ASP A 6 8.77 -28.20 -1.82
N PRO A 7 7.70 -28.02 -1.02
CA PRO A 7 6.87 -29.13 -0.55
C PRO A 7 6.13 -29.91 -1.65
N GLU A 8 5.91 -29.34 -2.84
CA GLU A 8 5.19 -30.01 -3.93
C GLU A 8 6.13 -30.85 -4.81
N THR A 9 7.32 -30.35 -5.15
CA THR A 9 8.29 -31.03 -6.03
C THR A 9 9.45 -31.72 -5.31
N GLY A 10 9.75 -31.34 -4.06
CA GLY A 10 10.95 -31.74 -3.34
C GLY A 10 12.24 -31.06 -3.83
N GLU A 11 12.16 -30.17 -4.82
CA GLU A 11 13.33 -29.54 -5.42
C GLU A 11 13.84 -28.35 -4.59
N ARG A 12 15.14 -28.04 -4.74
CA ARG A 12 15.77 -26.83 -4.19
C ARG A 12 15.98 -25.79 -5.29
N LEU A 13 15.97 -24.52 -4.92
CA LEU A 13 16.37 -23.45 -5.84
C LEU A 13 17.82 -23.65 -6.30
N SER A 14 18.07 -23.54 -7.60
CA SER A 14 19.42 -23.53 -8.16
C SER A 14 20.19 -22.28 -7.75
N ASP A 15 21.53 -22.35 -7.75
CA ASP A 15 22.41 -21.21 -7.45
C ASP A 15 22.19 -20.00 -8.37
N GLU A 16 21.72 -20.22 -9.60
CA GLU A 16 21.31 -19.15 -10.50
C GLU A 16 20.00 -18.49 -10.04
N ASN A 17 18.97 -19.26 -9.72
CA ASN A 17 17.72 -18.70 -9.20
C ASN A 17 17.95 -18.00 -7.86
N ILE A 18 18.79 -18.56 -6.98
CA ILE A 18 19.23 -17.93 -5.73
C ILE A 18 19.82 -16.54 -5.97
N ARG A 19 20.71 -16.37 -6.97
CA ARG A 19 21.27 -15.07 -7.35
C ARG A 19 20.19 -14.10 -7.83
N TYR A 20 19.23 -14.54 -8.63
CA TYR A 20 18.11 -13.70 -9.08
C TYR A 20 17.20 -13.24 -7.93
N GLN A 21 16.88 -14.12 -6.98
CA GLN A 21 16.07 -13.75 -5.81
C GLN A 21 16.78 -12.71 -4.93
N ILE A 22 18.10 -12.83 -4.71
CA ILE A 22 18.87 -11.84 -3.95
C ILE A 22 18.78 -10.45 -4.60
N ILE A 23 19.00 -10.36 -5.92
CA ILE A 23 18.87 -9.11 -6.68
C ILE A 23 17.43 -8.57 -6.59
N THR A 24 16.43 -9.45 -6.70
CA THR A 24 15.01 -9.10 -6.61
C THR A 24 14.66 -8.50 -5.24
N PHE A 25 15.12 -9.10 -4.14
CA PHE A 25 14.88 -8.57 -2.78
C PHE A 25 15.53 -7.20 -2.58
N LEU A 26 16.76 -7.00 -3.07
CA LEU A 26 17.45 -5.72 -2.98
C LEU A 26 16.70 -4.63 -3.73
N ILE A 27 16.36 -4.85 -5.01
CA ILE A 27 15.66 -3.86 -5.84
C ILE A 27 14.24 -3.60 -5.30
N ALA A 28 13.43 -4.65 -5.14
CA ALA A 28 12.03 -4.50 -4.76
C ALA A 28 11.84 -3.98 -3.32
N GLY A 29 12.76 -4.33 -2.41
CA GLY A 29 12.69 -3.93 -1.01
C GLY A 29 13.28 -2.55 -0.71
N HIS A 30 14.41 -2.18 -1.33
CA HIS A 30 15.14 -0.96 -0.97
C HIS A 30 14.42 0.33 -1.41
N GLU A 31 14.10 0.47 -2.69
CA GLU A 31 13.53 1.71 -3.23
C GLU A 31 12.10 1.94 -2.73
N THR A 32 11.29 0.88 -2.64
CA THR A 32 9.89 1.00 -2.17
C THR A 32 9.79 1.37 -0.69
N THR A 33 10.69 0.85 0.15
CA THR A 33 10.71 1.13 1.61
C THR A 33 11.35 2.48 1.90
N SER A 34 12.46 2.83 1.25
CA SER A 34 13.11 4.14 1.42
C SER A 34 12.19 5.28 0.96
N GLY A 35 11.48 5.10 -0.16
CA GLY A 35 10.45 6.04 -0.61
C GLY A 35 9.32 6.22 0.42
N LEU A 36 8.84 5.13 1.03
CA LEU A 36 7.78 5.18 2.04
C LEU A 36 8.22 6.00 3.25
N LEU A 37 9.43 5.75 3.77
CA LEU A 37 9.99 6.51 4.89
C LEU A 37 10.18 7.99 4.52
N SER A 38 10.67 8.27 3.31
CA SER A 38 10.84 9.64 2.80
C SER A 38 9.52 10.41 2.75
N PHE A 39 8.46 9.81 2.20
CA PHE A 39 7.14 10.43 2.17
C PHE A 39 6.53 10.56 3.57
N ALA A 40 6.63 9.53 4.42
CA ALA A 40 6.13 9.59 5.79
C ALA A 40 6.78 10.74 6.59
N ILE A 41 8.11 10.88 6.52
CA ILE A 41 8.85 11.97 7.18
C ILE A 41 8.47 13.32 6.58
N TYR A 42 8.46 13.46 5.26
CA TYR A 42 8.02 14.69 4.57
C TYR A 42 6.62 15.14 5.05
N PHE A 43 5.69 14.20 5.11
CA PHE A 43 4.33 14.47 5.54
C PHE A 43 4.21 14.83 7.02
N LEU A 44 4.99 14.20 7.91
CA LEU A 44 5.05 14.59 9.32
C LEU A 44 5.63 15.99 9.50
N LEU A 45 6.70 16.35 8.79
CA LEU A 45 7.30 17.69 8.81
C LEU A 45 6.33 18.78 8.32
N LYS A 46 5.43 18.46 7.39
CA LYS A 46 4.34 19.36 6.96
C LYS A 46 3.17 19.45 7.95
N ASN A 47 3.12 18.61 8.99
CA ASN A 47 2.02 18.56 9.95
C ASN A 47 2.54 18.46 11.41
N PRO A 48 3.05 19.55 12.02
CA PRO A 48 3.74 19.52 13.31
C PRO A 48 2.96 18.85 14.46
N GLU A 49 1.65 19.07 14.56
CA GLU A 49 0.83 18.41 15.60
C GLU A 49 0.76 16.88 15.45
N LYS A 50 0.86 16.38 14.22
CA LYS A 50 0.83 14.95 13.92
C LYS A 50 2.22 14.33 14.10
N LEU A 51 3.29 15.10 13.89
CA LEU A 51 4.66 14.76 14.28
C LEU A 51 4.81 14.68 15.80
N LYS A 52 4.36 15.68 16.57
CA LYS A 52 4.38 15.64 18.05
C LYS A 52 3.75 14.36 18.59
N LYS A 53 2.57 13.98 18.08
CA LYS A 53 1.88 12.74 18.49
C LYS A 53 2.65 11.46 18.10
N ALA A 54 3.36 11.45 16.98
CA ALA A 54 4.18 10.30 16.58
C ALA A 54 5.44 10.16 17.46
N VAL A 55 6.08 11.28 17.80
CA VAL A 55 7.21 11.33 18.75
C VAL A 55 6.75 10.87 20.14
N GLN A 56 5.61 11.37 20.63
CA GLN A 56 5.06 10.93 21.91
C GLN A 56 4.81 9.40 21.96
N GLU A 57 4.20 8.80 20.94
CA GLU A 57 4.03 7.34 20.89
C GLU A 57 5.39 6.61 20.90
N ALA A 58 6.38 7.12 20.17
CA ALA A 58 7.72 6.54 20.14
C ALA A 58 8.42 6.63 21.51
N ASP A 59 8.35 7.76 22.19
CA ASP A 59 8.95 7.97 23.51
C ASP A 59 8.32 7.04 24.57
N GLU A 60 6.98 6.98 24.61
CA GLU A 60 6.22 6.12 25.53
C GLU A 60 6.50 4.62 25.33
N VAL A 61 6.64 4.18 24.08
CA VAL A 61 6.78 2.76 23.71
C VAL A 61 8.25 2.28 23.70
N LEU A 62 9.19 3.12 23.29
CA LEU A 62 10.60 2.75 23.07
C LEU A 62 11.52 3.13 24.23
N GLN A 63 11.17 4.16 25.01
CA GLN A 63 11.87 4.53 26.25
C GLN A 63 13.37 4.83 26.06
N GLY A 64 13.76 5.32 24.87
CA GLY A 64 15.14 5.68 24.52
C GLY A 64 16.11 4.52 24.26
N GLY A 65 15.66 3.26 24.38
CA GLY A 65 16.50 2.08 24.14
C GLY A 65 16.45 1.55 22.70
N LEU A 66 17.24 0.50 22.42
CA LEU A 66 17.11 -0.26 21.17
C LEU A 66 15.73 -0.96 21.13
N PRO A 67 14.90 -0.76 20.09
CA PRO A 67 13.55 -1.33 20.04
C PRO A 67 13.53 -2.86 19.99
N ALA A 68 12.89 -3.50 20.96
CA ALA A 68 12.54 -4.92 20.86
C ALA A 68 11.38 -5.13 19.88
N PHE A 69 11.33 -6.29 19.21
CA PHE A 69 10.27 -6.64 18.25
C PHE A 69 8.84 -6.44 18.79
N LYS A 70 8.60 -6.80 20.06
CA LYS A 70 7.30 -6.62 20.74
C LYS A 70 6.95 -5.14 20.99
N GLN A 71 7.93 -4.23 21.06
CA GLN A 71 7.67 -2.79 21.17
C GLN A 71 7.27 -2.20 19.81
N VAL A 72 7.97 -2.57 18.73
CA VAL A 72 7.64 -2.12 17.36
C VAL A 72 6.20 -2.47 16.98
N GLN A 73 5.67 -3.61 17.44
CA GLN A 73 4.27 -3.98 17.22
C GLN A 73 3.25 -2.99 17.84
N LYS A 74 3.61 -2.32 18.95
CA LYS A 74 2.76 -1.37 19.69
C LYS A 74 2.72 0.04 19.09
N LEU A 75 3.59 0.36 18.12
CA LEU A 75 3.62 1.65 17.41
C LEU A 75 2.43 1.80 16.44
N SER A 76 1.23 1.91 17.01
CA SER A 76 -0.07 1.86 16.35
C SER A 76 -0.31 3.08 15.44
N TYR A 77 0.00 4.27 15.93
CA TYR A 77 -0.18 5.54 15.26
C TYR A 77 0.92 5.76 14.22
N THR A 78 2.14 5.32 14.48
CA THR A 78 3.21 5.25 13.47
C THR A 78 2.81 4.33 12.31
N ARG A 79 2.21 3.17 12.59
CA ARG A 79 1.63 2.31 11.54
C ARG A 79 0.49 3.01 10.77
N MET A 80 -0.35 3.81 11.43
CA MET A 80 -1.34 4.65 10.73
C MET A 80 -0.69 5.70 9.83
N VAL A 81 0.40 6.34 10.25
CA VAL A 81 1.15 7.31 9.43
C VAL A 81 1.75 6.64 8.19
N LEU A 82 2.39 5.48 8.33
CA LEU A 82 2.94 4.73 7.19
C LEU A 82 1.85 4.29 6.22
N ASN A 83 0.72 3.80 6.73
CA ASN A 83 -0.44 3.43 5.92
C ASN A 83 -1.01 4.65 5.17
N GLU A 84 -1.16 5.80 5.82
CA GLU A 84 -1.66 7.03 5.20
C GLU A 84 -0.67 7.59 4.16
N ALA A 85 0.64 7.46 4.40
CA ALA A 85 1.67 7.78 3.42
C ALA A 85 1.52 6.89 2.16
N LEU A 86 1.32 5.57 2.30
CA LEU A 86 1.03 4.68 1.16
C LEU A 86 -0.32 4.98 0.48
N ARG A 87 -1.34 5.41 1.22
CA ARG A 87 -2.66 5.78 0.68
C ARG A 87 -2.57 7.00 -0.25
N LEU A 88 -1.65 7.92 0.05
CA LEU A 88 -1.44 9.15 -0.71
C LEU A 88 -0.36 9.00 -1.77
N TRP A 89 0.75 8.36 -1.43
CA TRP A 89 1.92 8.21 -2.29
C TRP A 89 2.42 6.75 -2.26
N PRO A 90 1.73 5.84 -2.97
CA PRO A 90 2.16 4.46 -3.10
C PRO A 90 3.50 4.40 -3.86
N THR A 91 4.54 3.86 -3.23
CA THR A 91 5.88 3.78 -3.83
C THR A 91 5.99 2.76 -4.97
N ALA A 92 5.06 1.82 -5.04
CA ALA A 92 4.76 1.04 -6.25
C ALA A 92 3.34 1.45 -6.75
N PRO A 93 3.23 2.51 -7.57
CA PRO A 93 1.94 3.12 -7.91
C PRO A 93 1.14 2.36 -8.98
N THR A 94 1.76 1.38 -9.64
CA THR A 94 1.25 0.72 -10.85
C THR A 94 1.49 -0.79 -10.81
N PHE A 95 0.53 -1.55 -11.35
CA PHE A 95 0.71 -2.96 -11.67
C PHE A 95 -0.13 -3.34 -12.89
N SER A 96 0.28 -4.42 -13.56
CA SER A 96 -0.31 -4.91 -14.80
C SER A 96 -1.08 -6.22 -14.55
N LEU A 97 -2.32 -6.30 -15.04
CA LEU A 97 -3.12 -7.52 -15.06
C LEU A 97 -3.44 -7.93 -16.49
N TYR A 98 -3.50 -9.23 -16.79
CA TYR A 98 -3.95 -9.73 -18.09
C TYR A 98 -5.15 -10.67 -17.92
N ALA A 99 -6.01 -10.72 -18.93
CA ALA A 99 -7.14 -11.63 -18.98
C ALA A 99 -6.65 -13.06 -19.33
N LYS A 100 -6.83 -14.02 -18.40
CA LYS A 100 -6.55 -15.45 -18.63
C LYS A 100 -7.50 -16.07 -19.67
N GLU A 101 -8.72 -15.55 -19.75
CA GLU A 101 -9.83 -15.98 -20.61
C GLU A 101 -10.61 -14.75 -21.09
N ASP A 102 -11.42 -14.90 -22.14
CA ASP A 102 -12.33 -13.85 -22.63
C ASP A 102 -13.35 -13.52 -21.52
N THR A 103 -13.47 -12.26 -21.12
CA THR A 103 -14.25 -11.86 -19.95
C THR A 103 -14.80 -10.44 -20.08
N VAL A 104 -15.73 -10.06 -19.19
CA VAL A 104 -16.32 -8.72 -19.14
C VAL A 104 -16.07 -8.13 -17.76
N ILE A 105 -15.47 -6.94 -17.70
CA ILE A 105 -15.23 -6.21 -16.45
C ILE A 105 -16.26 -5.09 -16.33
N GLY A 106 -16.95 -5.05 -15.18
CA GLY A 106 -18.09 -4.16 -14.98
C GLY A 106 -19.25 -4.51 -15.92
N GLU A 107 -20.03 -3.52 -16.31
CA GLU A 107 -21.25 -3.75 -17.10
C GLU A 107 -20.99 -3.99 -18.60
N ASN A 108 -19.88 -3.48 -19.17
CA ASN A 108 -19.71 -3.46 -20.64
C ASN A 108 -18.27 -3.56 -21.19
N ILE A 109 -17.22 -3.66 -20.37
CA ILE A 109 -15.84 -3.68 -20.90
C ILE A 109 -15.39 -5.10 -21.22
N ARG A 110 -15.45 -5.49 -22.50
CA ARG A 110 -15.05 -6.82 -22.98
C ARG A 110 -13.54 -6.92 -23.20
N PHE A 111 -12.90 -7.87 -22.53
CA PHE A 111 -11.50 -8.24 -22.69
C PHE A 111 -11.38 -9.57 -23.42
N LYS A 112 -10.45 -9.66 -24.38
CA LYS A 112 -10.04 -10.94 -24.99
C LYS A 112 -8.75 -11.45 -24.37
N LYS A 113 -8.64 -12.77 -24.26
CA LYS A 113 -7.48 -13.50 -23.77
C LYS A 113 -6.19 -12.98 -24.39
N ILE A 114 -5.20 -12.69 -23.54
CA ILE A 114 -3.80 -12.32 -23.88
C ILE A 114 -3.62 -10.97 -24.64
N LYS A 115 -4.65 -10.34 -25.22
CA LYS A 115 -4.49 -9.11 -26.03
C LYS A 115 -4.42 -7.77 -25.28
N VAL A 116 -4.75 -7.72 -23.99
CA VAL A 116 -4.76 -6.45 -23.23
C VAL A 116 -4.20 -6.63 -21.83
N SER A 117 -3.19 -5.82 -21.49
CA SER A 117 -2.77 -5.59 -20.11
C SER A 117 -3.57 -4.42 -19.54
N LEU A 118 -4.36 -4.67 -18.49
CA LEU A 118 -4.99 -3.63 -17.69
C LEU A 118 -3.92 -3.00 -16.80
N PHE A 119 -3.53 -1.78 -17.13
CA PHE A 119 -2.63 -0.98 -16.31
C PHE A 119 -3.43 -0.33 -15.18
N CYS A 120 -3.32 -0.86 -13.96
CA CYS A 120 -3.95 -0.27 -12.79
C CYS A 120 -2.99 0.78 -12.21
N SER A 121 -3.19 2.05 -12.55
CA SER A 121 -2.45 3.17 -11.96
C SER A 121 -3.24 3.84 -10.84
N LEU A 122 -2.60 4.03 -9.69
CA LEU A 122 -3.08 4.95 -8.68
C LEU A 122 -2.85 6.37 -9.20
N ASN A 123 -3.95 7.02 -9.58
CA ASN A 123 -3.96 8.16 -10.49
C ASN A 123 -3.27 9.39 -9.86
N TYR A 124 -2.13 9.83 -10.40
CA TYR A 124 -1.31 10.93 -9.85
C TYR A 124 -2.08 12.25 -9.62
N THR A 125 -3.12 12.52 -10.41
CA THR A 125 -3.97 13.70 -10.26
C THR A 125 -4.83 13.64 -8.99
N VAL A 126 -5.13 12.44 -8.47
CA VAL A 126 -5.76 12.25 -7.15
C VAL A 126 -4.72 12.50 -6.05
N ILE A 127 -3.49 12.00 -6.22
CA ILE A 127 -2.38 12.21 -5.26
C ILE A 127 -2.16 13.71 -4.98
N GLN A 128 -1.97 14.51 -6.03
CA GLN A 128 -1.80 15.97 -5.92
C GLN A 128 -3.00 16.67 -5.24
N ARG A 129 -4.23 16.28 -5.61
CA ARG A 129 -5.46 16.94 -5.15
C ARG A 129 -5.82 16.61 -3.69
N TYR A 130 -5.30 15.50 -3.15
CA TYR A 130 -5.50 15.10 -1.75
C TYR A 130 -4.30 15.42 -0.84
N GLY A 131 -3.10 15.69 -1.39
CA GLY A 131 -1.92 16.07 -0.60
C GLY A 131 -2.12 17.30 0.30
N ALA A 132 -2.96 18.27 -0.11
CA ALA A 132 -3.31 19.44 0.71
C ALA A 132 -4.41 19.17 1.77
N ARG A 133 -5.03 17.99 1.78
CA ARG A 133 -6.13 17.62 2.71
C ARG A 133 -5.73 16.50 3.68
N MET A 134 -4.43 16.28 3.80
CA MET A 134 -3.79 15.05 4.27
C MET A 134 -4.37 14.46 5.55
N LEU A 135 -4.34 15.19 6.68
CA LEU A 135 -4.48 14.57 8.01
C LEU A 135 -5.74 14.98 8.80
N LYS A 136 -6.82 15.41 8.12
CA LYS A 136 -8.14 15.56 8.77
C LYS A 136 -8.71 14.22 9.26
N ASN A 137 -8.38 13.12 8.58
CA ASN A 137 -9.02 11.82 8.81
C ASN A 137 -8.22 10.87 9.72
N LEU A 138 -7.01 11.21 10.19
CA LEU A 138 -6.29 10.41 11.19
C LEU A 138 -7.05 10.28 12.54
N ASN A 139 -8.07 11.10 12.77
CA ASN A 139 -8.96 11.02 13.93
C ASN A 139 -10.21 10.14 13.67
N GLN A 140 -10.46 9.72 12.44
CA GLN A 140 -11.58 8.83 12.10
C GLN A 140 -11.06 7.41 11.90
N SER A 141 -11.39 6.54 12.86
CA SER A 141 -11.33 5.10 12.71
C SER A 141 -12.34 4.62 11.65
N GLY A 142 -11.98 4.79 10.38
CA GLY A 142 -12.77 4.42 9.21
C GLY A 142 -11.93 3.59 8.26
N LEU A 143 -11.94 2.27 8.44
CA LEU A 143 -11.10 1.30 7.72
C LEU A 143 -11.60 1.06 6.28
N HIS A 144 -11.62 2.11 5.46
CA HIS A 144 -12.06 2.04 4.07
C HIS A 144 -11.01 2.67 3.13
N ILE A 145 -10.69 1.95 2.05
CA ILE A 145 -9.79 2.28 0.92
C ILE A 145 -8.38 1.65 0.95
N LEU A 146 -7.76 1.37 2.10
CA LEU A 146 -6.50 0.58 2.08
C LEU A 146 -6.75 -0.92 1.95
N ARG A 147 -6.39 -1.47 0.79
CA ARG A 147 -6.68 -2.85 0.39
C ARG A 147 -5.38 -3.57 -0.13
N LYS A 148 -4.91 -4.70 0.48
CA LYS A 148 -3.77 -5.62 0.09
C LYS A 148 -4.19 -6.95 -0.51
N SER A 149 -3.96 -7.18 -1.81
CA SER A 149 -4.43 -8.35 -2.57
C SER A 149 -4.11 -9.71 -1.91
N ARG A 150 -5.08 -10.28 -1.18
CA ARG A 150 -4.94 -11.58 -0.49
C ARG A 150 -5.07 -12.77 -1.44
N ASN A 151 -5.65 -12.56 -2.62
CA ASN A 151 -6.00 -13.60 -3.59
C ASN A 151 -5.18 -13.47 -4.90
N MET A 152 -4.00 -12.83 -4.85
CA MET A 152 -3.04 -12.85 -5.96
C MET A 152 -1.76 -13.55 -5.53
N PRO A 153 -1.33 -14.63 -6.24
CA PRO A 153 -0.06 -15.29 -5.95
C PRO A 153 1.16 -14.38 -6.21
N THR A 154 0.97 -13.24 -6.88
CA THR A 154 1.97 -12.21 -7.17
C THR A 154 1.90 -11.00 -6.23
N SER A 155 1.28 -11.14 -5.05
CA SER A 155 1.33 -10.07 -4.02
C SER A 155 2.74 -9.89 -3.45
N LEU A 156 3.07 -8.69 -2.96
CA LEU A 156 4.42 -8.37 -2.46
C LEU A 156 4.80 -9.24 -1.26
N LEU A 157 5.80 -10.11 -1.46
CA LEU A 157 6.28 -11.10 -0.48
C LEU A 157 6.83 -10.52 0.84
N GLY A 158 7.03 -9.20 0.93
CA GLY A 158 7.45 -8.49 2.15
C GLY A 158 6.33 -7.76 2.90
N MET A 159 5.06 -7.88 2.51
CA MET A 159 3.93 -7.15 3.11
C MET A 159 3.13 -7.98 4.12
N ASP A 160 3.64 -8.15 5.34
CA ASP A 160 2.96 -8.96 6.35
C ASP A 160 1.58 -8.41 6.79
N SER A 161 1.32 -7.09 6.80
CA SER A 161 0.21 -6.49 7.59
C SER A 161 -0.72 -5.46 6.91
N VAL A 162 -1.27 -5.73 5.71
CA VAL A 162 -2.32 -4.89 5.04
C VAL A 162 -3.46 -5.82 4.49
N HIS A 163 -4.67 -5.37 4.04
CA HIS A 163 -5.81 -6.30 3.69
C HIS A 163 -6.81 -5.97 2.54
N VAL A 164 -6.98 -6.81 1.49
CA VAL A 164 -7.81 -6.51 0.26
C VAL A 164 -9.32 -6.65 0.35
N SER A 165 -9.94 -5.88 -0.55
CA SER A 165 -10.85 -6.35 -1.59
C SER A 165 -10.67 -5.43 -2.82
N VAL A 166 -10.92 -5.87 -4.06
CA VAL A 166 -10.91 -4.98 -5.24
C VAL A 166 -12.18 -4.12 -5.20
N CYS A 167 -12.11 -2.83 -5.51
CA CYS A 167 -13.30 -1.96 -5.48
C CYS A 167 -13.89 -1.82 -6.89
N SER A 168 -14.88 -2.66 -7.20
CA SER A 168 -15.72 -2.53 -8.39
C SER A 168 -16.76 -1.41 -8.17
N SER A 169 -16.40 -0.17 -8.46
CA SER A 169 -17.36 0.96 -8.43
C SER A 169 -16.93 2.10 -9.39
N PRO A 170 -17.81 2.56 -10.30
CA PRO A 170 -17.47 3.53 -11.33
C PRO A 170 -17.57 4.98 -10.83
N CYS A 171 -16.56 5.47 -10.11
CA CYS A 171 -16.55 6.85 -9.60
C CYS A 171 -15.88 7.84 -10.57
N MET A 172 -16.51 8.07 -11.72
CA MET A 172 -16.15 9.13 -12.67
C MET A 172 -17.34 10.04 -12.99
N LYS A 173 -17.76 10.86 -12.01
CA LYS A 173 -18.65 12.01 -12.24
C LYS A 173 -18.10 13.27 -11.58
N LEU A 174 -17.46 14.10 -12.39
CA LEU A 174 -17.13 15.50 -12.08
C LEU A 174 -18.37 16.38 -12.29
N ARG A 175 -18.96 16.95 -11.22
CA ARG A 175 -19.42 18.34 -11.21
C ARG A 175 -19.84 18.84 -9.81
N TRP A 176 -19.09 19.82 -9.32
CA TRP A 176 -19.49 21.09 -8.67
C TRP A 176 -20.62 21.15 -7.60
N PHE A 177 -20.31 21.92 -6.52
CA PHE A 177 -21.14 22.88 -5.76
C PHE A 177 -22.69 22.74 -5.80
N SER A 178 -23.47 22.86 -4.71
CA SER A 178 -23.15 23.32 -3.34
C SER A 178 -24.39 23.35 -2.41
N ARG A 179 -24.16 23.33 -1.08
CA ARG A 179 -25.02 23.94 -0.02
C ARG A 179 -26.36 23.22 0.26
N TRP A 180 -26.97 23.54 1.42
CA TRP A 180 -28.17 22.92 2.03
C TRP A 180 -27.90 21.49 2.59
N PHE A 181 -27.78 21.21 3.89
CA PHE A 181 -28.32 21.77 5.15
C PHE A 181 -29.78 21.33 5.46
N CYS A 182 -29.94 20.71 6.64
CA CYS A 182 -31.16 20.29 7.34
C CYS A 182 -32.06 19.14 6.81
N THR A 183 -32.22 18.15 7.70
CA THR A 183 -33.49 17.49 8.10
C THR A 183 -34.37 16.83 7.04
N ILE A 184 -34.31 15.49 6.94
CA ILE A 184 -35.16 14.51 7.65
C ILE A 184 -34.43 13.16 7.67
#